data_AF-A0A9D2FP53-F1
#
_entry.id   AF-A0A9D2FP53-F1
#
_cell.length_a   1.000
_cell.length_b   1.000
_cell.length_c   1.000
_cell.angle_alpha   90.00
_cell.angle_beta   90.00
_cell.angle_gamma   90.00
#
_symmetry.space_group_name_H-M   'P 1'
#
loop_
_entity.id
_entity.type
_entity.pdbx_description
1 polymer ?
#
loop_
_entity_poly.entity_id
_entity_poly.type
_entity_poly.pdbx_seq_one_letter_code
_entity_poly.pdbx_strand_id
1 'polypeptide(L)'
;MAASKEFLTFSQQVKHLKFDKQLDIANEKSAEELLQRIGYFSLIDGYKELFRIPFTQKYKPGTAFDEIVALYQFDSELRELFLKYLLQIERHIGNLIAYYFVELHGTSQAEYMNPANYNHISRNKRTISGLMRKLYGAVTTTDYAYVNYYRLQYGNVPLWIAVRILTFGSLSKM
;
A
#
# COMPACT_ATOMS: atom_id res chain seq x y z
N MET A 1 32.60 11.54 6.91
CA MET A 1 31.32 11.36 7.63
C MET A 1 30.25 12.11 6.87
N ALA A 2 29.10 11.50 6.59
CA ALA A 2 27.99 12.23 5.98
C ALA A 2 27.54 13.32 6.97
N ALA A 3 27.39 14.56 6.50
CA ALA A 3 26.88 15.65 7.32
C ALA A 3 25.48 15.29 7.86
N SER A 4 25.21 15.61 9.12
CA SER A 4 23.89 15.42 9.73
C SER A 4 22.85 16.21 8.94
N LYS A 5 21.76 15.57 8.54
CA LYS A 5 20.61 16.29 7.96
C LYS A 5 19.96 17.10 9.08
N GLU A 6 20.09 18.42 8.99
CA GLU A 6 19.48 19.35 9.93
C GLU A 6 17.96 19.46 9.68
N PHE A 7 17.23 19.76 10.74
CA PHE A 7 15.81 20.04 10.65
C PHE A 7 15.58 21.39 9.97
N LEU A 8 14.67 21.42 9.00
CA LEU A 8 14.23 22.64 8.32
C LEU A 8 12.72 22.80 8.48
N THR A 9 12.27 23.99 8.89
CA THR A 9 10.86 24.39 8.85
C THR A 9 10.36 24.43 7.40
N PHE A 10 9.05 24.42 7.15
CA PHE A 10 8.53 24.44 5.78
C PHE A 10 8.98 25.70 5.01
N SER A 11 8.92 26.88 5.63
CA SER A 11 9.49 28.10 5.05
C SER A 11 11.00 27.97 4.75
N GLN A 12 11.78 27.32 5.62
CA GLN A 12 13.20 27.06 5.34
C GLN A 12 13.40 26.06 4.20
N GLN A 13 12.55 25.05 4.07
CA GLN A 13 12.57 24.09 2.96
C GLN A 13 12.30 24.80 1.63
N VAL A 14 11.31 25.71 1.57
CA VAL A 14 11.02 26.51 0.38
C VAL A 14 12.22 27.37 0.01
N LYS A 15 12.84 28.06 0.98
CA LYS A 15 14.05 28.85 0.75
C LYS A 15 15.22 27.99 0.26
N HIS A 16 15.42 26.81 0.84
CA HIS A 16 16.45 25.86 0.41
C HIS A 16 16.24 25.42 -1.05
N LEU A 17 15.00 25.09 -1.43
CA LEU A 17 14.66 24.74 -2.81
C LEU A 17 14.92 25.90 -3.78
N LYS A 18 14.52 27.11 -3.40
CA LYS A 18 14.65 28.29 -4.25
C LYS A 18 16.11 28.72 -4.45
N PHE A 19 16.84 28.90 -3.35
CA PHE A 19 18.17 29.52 -3.38
C PHE A 19 19.30 28.52 -3.55
N ASP A 20 19.27 27.39 -2.82
CA ASP A 20 20.37 26.42 -2.83
C ASP A 20 20.24 25.43 -3.98
N LYS A 21 19.00 25.00 -4.28
CA LYS A 21 18.69 24.02 -5.33
C LYS A 21 18.36 24.66 -6.68
N GLN A 22 18.17 25.97 -6.74
CA GLN A 22 17.83 26.73 -7.96
C GLN A 22 16.51 26.29 -8.61
N LEU A 23 15.52 25.95 -7.79
CA LEU A 23 14.16 25.65 -8.26
C LEU A 23 13.36 26.95 -8.36
N ASP A 24 12.64 27.14 -9.47
CA ASP A 24 11.77 28.30 -9.61
C ASP A 24 10.49 28.12 -8.78
N ILE A 25 10.22 29.09 -7.89
CA ILE A 25 9.08 29.09 -6.98
C ILE A 25 8.42 30.47 -7.05
N ALA A 26 7.34 30.54 -7.82
CA ALA A 26 6.54 31.75 -8.00
C ALA A 26 5.77 32.13 -6.72
N ASN A 27 5.17 31.16 -6.04
CA ASN A 27 4.40 31.39 -4.81
C ASN A 27 4.94 30.54 -3.65
N GLU A 28 5.72 31.17 -2.77
CA GLU A 28 6.34 30.51 -1.62
C GLU A 28 5.31 29.98 -0.62
N LYS A 29 4.19 30.69 -0.43
CA LYS A 29 3.13 30.27 0.50
C LYS A 29 2.44 29.00 0.02
N SER A 30 2.08 28.95 -1.26
CA SER A 30 1.49 27.74 -1.85
C SER A 30 2.46 26.56 -1.85
N ALA A 31 3.75 26.80 -2.09
CA ALA A 31 4.78 25.76 -1.97
C ALA A 31 4.89 25.24 -0.52
N GLU A 32 4.79 26.12 0.47
CA GLU A 32 4.79 25.76 1.89
C GLU A 32 3.59 24.87 2.26
N GLU A 33 2.39 25.25 1.84
CA GLU A 33 1.15 24.47 2.04
C GLU A 33 1.23 23.09 1.38
N LEU A 34 1.80 22.99 0.18
CA LEU A 34 2.00 21.73 -0.53
C LEU A 34 3.03 20.83 0.16
N LEU A 35 4.14 21.40 0.63
CA LEU A 35 5.15 20.66 1.40
C LEU A 35 4.60 20.19 2.75
N GLN A 36 3.74 20.97 3.39
CA GLN A 36 3.03 20.58 4.61
C GLN A 36 2.07 19.41 4.36
N ARG A 37 1.32 19.44 3.25
CA ARG A 37 0.31 18.43 2.94
C ARG A 37 0.91 17.11 2.43
N ILE A 38 1.92 17.18 1.56
CA ILE A 38 2.48 16.02 0.85
C ILE A 38 3.76 15.51 1.52
N GLY A 39 4.53 16.41 2.11
CA GLY A 39 5.86 16.13 2.66
C GLY A 39 6.98 16.29 1.64
N TYR A 40 8.10 16.86 2.09
CA TYR A 40 9.29 17.11 1.26
C TYR A 40 9.82 15.84 0.58
N PHE A 41 9.91 14.73 1.31
CA PHE A 41 10.44 13.49 0.75
C PHE A 41 9.55 12.95 -0.38
N SER A 42 8.25 12.89 -0.14
CA SER A 42 7.28 12.38 -1.12
C SER A 42 7.22 13.24 -2.38
N LEU A 43 7.20 14.57 -2.23
CA LEU A 43 7.06 15.49 -3.36
C LEU A 43 8.39 15.73 -4.08
N ILE A 44 9.44 16.08 -3.34
CA ILE A 44 10.71 16.54 -3.90
C ILE A 44 11.63 15.35 -4.15
N ASP A 45 11.96 14.58 -3.11
CA ASP A 45 12.91 13.47 -3.27
C ASP A 45 12.36 12.36 -4.17
N GLY A 46 11.05 12.15 -4.18
CA GLY A 46 10.37 11.16 -5.02
C GLY A 46 10.39 11.46 -6.52
N TYR A 47 10.39 12.74 -6.91
CA TYR A 47 10.15 13.15 -8.30
C TYR A 47 11.26 14.02 -8.91
N LYS A 48 12.29 14.40 -8.14
CA LYS A 48 13.39 15.27 -8.59
C LYS A 48 14.23 14.74 -9.75
N GLU A 49 14.34 13.43 -9.95
CA GLU A 49 15.38 12.87 -10.84
C GLU A 49 15.21 13.30 -12.31
N LEU A 50 13.98 13.50 -12.78
CA LEU A 50 13.74 14.01 -14.14
C LEU A 50 14.15 15.48 -14.32
N PHE A 51 14.17 16.24 -13.23
CA PHE A 51 14.39 17.68 -13.23
C PHE A 51 15.79 18.09 -12.77
N ARG A 52 16.58 17.15 -12.23
CA ARG A 52 17.91 17.44 -11.69
C ARG A 52 18.98 17.42 -12.78
N ILE A 53 20.04 18.21 -12.60
CA ILE A 53 21.27 18.08 -13.40
C ILE A 53 22.07 16.88 -12.84
N PRO A 54 22.41 15.86 -13.67
CA PRO A 54 23.14 14.68 -13.22
C PRO A 54 24.43 15.03 -12.46
N PHE A 55 24.73 14.24 -11.42
CA PHE A 55 25.90 14.42 -10.54
C PHE A 55 25.95 15.74 -9.75
N THR A 56 24.90 16.55 -9.81
CA THR A 56 24.78 17.76 -8.99
C THR A 56 23.67 17.64 -7.96
N GLN A 57 23.60 18.65 -7.10
CA GLN A 57 22.52 18.83 -6.13
C GLN A 57 21.49 19.85 -6.60
N LYS A 58 21.50 20.28 -7.87
CA LYS A 58 20.70 21.40 -8.39
C LYS A 58 19.73 20.98 -9.51
N TYR A 59 18.63 21.71 -9.64
CA TYR A 59 17.65 21.53 -10.72
C TYR A 59 18.16 22.13 -12.04
N LYS A 60 17.62 21.63 -13.16
CA LYS A 60 17.86 22.21 -14.48
C LYS A 60 17.34 23.65 -14.49
N PRO A 61 18.06 24.60 -15.13
CA PRO A 61 17.61 25.99 -15.19
C PRO A 61 16.19 26.11 -15.77
N GLY A 62 15.33 26.90 -15.10
CA GLY A 62 13.94 27.09 -15.51
C GLY A 62 12.96 26.01 -15.03
N THR A 63 13.41 25.00 -14.29
CA THR A 63 12.49 24.04 -13.64
C THR A 63 11.62 24.76 -12.62
N ALA A 64 10.30 24.69 -12.79
CA ALA A 64 9.35 25.24 -11.82
C ALA A 64 8.92 24.17 -10.81
N PHE A 65 8.70 24.59 -9.56
CA PHE A 65 8.15 23.73 -8.51
C PHE A 65 6.81 23.12 -8.92
N ASP A 66 5.98 23.88 -9.63
CA ASP A 66 4.68 23.43 -10.11
C ASP A 66 4.78 22.27 -11.12
N GLU A 67 5.88 22.15 -11.87
CA GLU A 67 6.11 21.01 -12.78
C GLU A 67 6.35 19.72 -12.00
N ILE A 68 7.08 19.80 -10.88
CA ILE A 68 7.29 18.66 -9.97
C ILE A 68 5.95 18.26 -9.34
N VAL A 69 5.14 19.25 -8.92
CA VAL A 69 3.80 19.03 -8.37
C VAL A 69 2.88 18.39 -9.41
N ALA A 70 2.91 18.84 -10.66
CA ALA A 70 2.11 18.26 -11.74
C ALA A 70 2.47 16.78 -11.98
N LEU A 71 3.76 16.44 -11.96
CA LEU A 71 4.20 15.05 -12.09
C LEU A 71 3.74 14.18 -10.92
N TYR A 72 3.83 14.70 -9.68
CA TYR A 72 3.31 14.03 -8.50
C TYR A 72 1.80 13.77 -8.61
N GLN A 73 1.03 14.78 -9.04
CA GLN A 73 -0.42 14.69 -9.20
C GLN A 73 -0.80 13.64 -10.25
N PHE A 74 -0.15 13.68 -11.42
CA PHE A 74 -0.34 12.70 -12.47
C PHE A 74 -0.12 11.26 -11.98
N ASP A 75 0.99 11.00 -11.27
CA ASP A 75 1.26 9.68 -10.70
C ASP A 75 0.23 9.29 -9.62
N SER A 76 -0.21 10.24 -8.80
CA SER A 76 -1.24 10.00 -7.79
C SER A 76 -2.57 9.60 -8.42
N GLU A 77 -3.02 10.33 -9.44
CA GLU A 77 -4.25 10.04 -10.19
C GLU A 77 -4.16 8.67 -10.87
N LEU A 78 -3.00 8.32 -11.43
CA LEU A 78 -2.78 7.02 -12.03
C LEU A 78 -2.86 5.90 -10.98
N ARG A 79 -2.24 6.08 -9.80
CA ARG A 79 -2.34 5.13 -8.69
C ARG A 79 -3.77 4.94 -8.21
N GLU A 80 -4.54 6.03 -8.11
CA GLU A 80 -5.97 5.97 -7.74
C GLU A 80 -6.80 5.21 -8.77
N LEU A 81 -6.54 5.44 -10.06
CA LEU A 81 -7.20 4.72 -11.16
C LEU A 81 -6.94 3.21 -11.06
N PHE A 82 -5.67 2.80 -10.90
CA PHE A 82 -5.32 1.38 -10.76
C PHE A 82 -5.91 0.75 -9.50
N LEU A 83 -5.89 1.46 -8.36
CA LEU A 83 -6.40 0.94 -7.09
C LEU A 83 -7.87 0.53 -7.22
N LYS A 84 -8.70 1.35 -7.89
CA LYS A 84 -10.12 1.05 -8.12
C LYS A 84 -10.33 -0.32 -8.80
N TYR A 85 -9.53 -0.64 -9.82
CA TYR A 85 -9.66 -1.88 -10.57
C TYR A 85 -8.99 -3.06 -9.86
N LEU A 86 -7.85 -2.84 -9.20
CA LEU A 86 -7.19 -3.86 -8.38
C LEU A 86 -8.11 -4.35 -7.26
N LEU A 87 -8.86 -3.45 -6.61
CA LEU A 87 -9.85 -3.83 -5.58
C LEU A 87 -11.00 -4.68 -6.15
N GLN A 88 -11.41 -4.46 -7.40
CA GLN A 88 -12.43 -5.31 -8.05
C GLN A 88 -11.88 -6.70 -8.37
N ILE A 89 -10.66 -6.76 -8.90
CA ILE A 89 -9.95 -8.01 -9.20
C ILE A 89 -9.72 -8.81 -7.92
N GLU A 90 -9.28 -8.17 -6.84
CA GLU A 90 -9.06 -8.80 -5.54
C GLU A 90 -10.34 -9.43 -4.99
N ARG A 91 -11.47 -8.72 -5.03
CA ARG A 91 -12.77 -9.29 -4.63
C ARG A 91 -13.19 -10.47 -5.49
N HIS A 92 -12.99 -10.37 -6.80
CA HIS A 92 -13.37 -11.44 -7.72
C HIS A 92 -12.54 -12.70 -7.49
N ILE A 93 -11.21 -12.55 -7.41
CA ILE A 93 -10.29 -13.66 -7.14
C ILE A 93 -10.57 -14.27 -5.75
N GLY A 94 -10.77 -13.45 -4.72
CA GLY A 94 -11.11 -13.93 -3.38
C GLY A 94 -12.40 -14.76 -3.36
N ASN A 95 -13.42 -14.32 -4.10
CA ASN A 95 -14.67 -15.08 -4.24
C ASN A 95 -14.46 -16.42 -4.94
N LEU A 96 -13.71 -16.45 -6.06
CA LEU A 96 -13.45 -17.69 -6.79
C LEU A 96 -12.63 -18.67 -5.95
N ILE A 97 -11.58 -18.19 -5.26
CA ILE A 97 -10.78 -19.02 -4.35
C ILE A 97 -11.68 -19.62 -3.27
N ALA A 98 -12.50 -18.80 -2.61
CA ALA A 98 -13.41 -19.30 -1.58
C ALA A 98 -14.41 -20.32 -2.11
N TYR A 99 -15.00 -20.06 -3.28
CA TYR A 99 -15.96 -20.94 -3.94
C TYR A 99 -15.33 -22.32 -4.21
N TYR A 100 -14.25 -22.36 -4.99
CA TYR A 100 -13.64 -23.63 -5.41
C TYR A 100 -12.97 -24.38 -4.26
N PHE A 101 -12.40 -23.68 -3.28
CA PHE A 101 -11.87 -24.33 -2.08
C PHE A 101 -12.99 -25.01 -1.30
N VAL A 102 -14.10 -24.33 -1.08
CA VAL A 102 -15.26 -24.88 -0.36
C VAL A 102 -15.91 -26.02 -1.15
N GLU A 103 -15.99 -25.92 -2.47
CA GLU A 103 -16.50 -26.98 -3.33
C GLU A 103 -15.68 -28.27 -3.19
N LEU A 104 -14.35 -28.15 -3.06
CA LEU A 104 -13.44 -29.29 -2.94
C LEU A 104 -13.36 -29.87 -1.52
N HIS A 105 -13.33 -29.02 -0.49
CA HIS A 105 -13.02 -29.44 0.89
C HIS A 105 -14.19 -29.34 1.86
N GLY A 106 -15.23 -28.56 1.53
CA GLY A 106 -16.40 -28.32 2.38
C GLY A 106 -16.40 -26.97 3.08
N THR A 107 -17.49 -26.69 3.79
CA THR A 107 -17.79 -25.36 4.38
C THR A 107 -17.24 -25.14 5.78
N SER A 108 -16.66 -26.16 6.40
CA SER A 108 -16.16 -26.09 7.77
C SER A 108 -14.89 -25.25 7.86
N GLN A 109 -14.78 -24.41 8.89
CA GLN A 109 -13.58 -23.63 9.19
C GLN A 109 -12.36 -24.51 9.40
N ALA A 110 -12.55 -25.73 9.90
CA ALA A 110 -11.45 -26.68 10.08
C ALA A 110 -10.75 -27.01 8.74
N GLU A 111 -11.47 -26.96 7.62
CA GLU A 111 -10.95 -27.34 6.31
C GLU A 111 -9.94 -26.34 5.77
N TYR A 112 -10.28 -25.05 5.76
CA TYR A 112 -9.32 -24.04 5.32
C TYR A 112 -8.25 -23.72 6.37
N MET A 113 -8.44 -24.18 7.61
CA MET A 113 -7.42 -24.15 8.67
C MET A 113 -6.52 -25.39 8.68
N ASN A 114 -6.77 -26.37 7.79
CA ASN A 114 -5.96 -27.57 7.69
C ASN A 114 -4.83 -27.37 6.66
N PRO A 115 -3.55 -27.34 7.06
CA PRO A 115 -2.42 -27.19 6.14
C PRO A 115 -2.32 -28.29 5.07
N ALA A 116 -2.92 -29.45 5.31
CA ALA A 116 -2.92 -30.58 4.37
C ALA A 116 -3.84 -30.33 3.15
N ASN A 117 -4.80 -29.42 3.25
CA ASN A 117 -5.68 -29.01 2.14
C ASN A 117 -5.02 -28.00 1.19
N TYR A 118 -3.74 -27.69 1.40
CA TYR A 118 -2.95 -26.80 0.56
C TYR A 118 -1.77 -27.56 -0.06
N ASN A 119 -1.04 -26.94 -0.99
CA ASN A 119 0.15 -27.51 -1.60
C ASN A 119 1.33 -27.62 -0.60
N HIS A 120 1.27 -28.65 0.25
CA HIS A 120 2.14 -28.88 1.40
C HIS A 120 3.50 -29.52 1.05
N ILE A 121 4.12 -29.07 -0.06
CA ILE A 121 5.51 -29.41 -0.39
C ILE A 121 6.46 -28.65 0.55
N SER A 122 7.63 -29.21 0.87
CA SER A 122 8.63 -28.62 1.77
C SER A 122 8.96 -27.15 1.47
N ARG A 123 8.98 -26.74 0.19
CA ARG A 123 9.21 -25.36 -0.25
C ARG A 123 8.14 -24.38 0.24
N ASN A 124 6.89 -24.84 0.39
CA ASN A 124 5.74 -24.00 0.69
C ASN A 124 5.38 -23.98 2.19
N LYS A 125 6.01 -24.81 3.03
CA LYS A 125 5.71 -24.91 4.47
C LYS A 125 5.65 -23.55 5.16
N ARG A 126 6.66 -22.71 4.95
CA ARG A 126 6.72 -21.35 5.54
C ARG A 126 5.57 -20.45 5.06
N THR A 127 5.25 -20.54 3.77
CA THR A 127 4.14 -19.79 3.15
C THR A 127 2.81 -20.21 3.75
N ILE A 128 2.56 -21.52 3.85
CA ILE A 128 1.34 -22.09 4.43
C ILE A 128 1.23 -21.75 5.92
N SER A 129 2.29 -21.90 6.72
CA SER A 129 2.27 -21.47 8.13
C SER A 129 1.96 -19.98 8.27
N GLY A 130 2.49 -19.16 7.35
CA GLY A 130 2.17 -17.74 7.27
C GLY A 130 0.69 -17.48 6.94
N LEU A 131 0.13 -18.22 5.99
CA LEU A 131 -1.29 -18.17 5.63
C LEU A 131 -2.18 -18.59 6.80
N MET A 132 -1.88 -19.70 7.48
CA MET A 132 -2.64 -20.18 8.64
C MET A 132 -2.76 -19.12 9.73
N ARG A 133 -1.66 -18.43 10.05
CA ARG A 133 -1.67 -17.32 11.01
C ARG A 133 -2.57 -16.17 10.57
N LYS A 134 -2.59 -15.84 9.27
CA LYS A 134 -3.44 -14.79 8.73
C LYS A 134 -4.92 -15.18 8.74
N LEU A 135 -5.24 -16.41 8.34
CA LEU A 135 -6.59 -16.98 8.41
C LEU A 135 -7.09 -16.99 9.85
N TYR A 136 -6.25 -17.42 10.79
CA TYR A 136 -6.56 -17.40 12.21
C TYR A 136 -6.90 -15.97 12.69
N GLY A 137 -6.09 -14.97 12.31
CA GLY A 137 -6.40 -13.57 12.59
C GLY A 137 -7.72 -13.10 11.97
N ALA A 138 -8.00 -13.49 10.72
CA ALA A 138 -9.23 -13.15 10.02
C ALA A 138 -10.50 -13.74 10.67
N VAL A 139 -10.43 -14.92 11.29
CA VAL A 139 -11.61 -15.51 11.98
C VAL A 139 -11.74 -15.06 13.44
N THR A 140 -10.67 -14.58 14.06
CA THR A 140 -10.64 -14.17 15.47
C THR A 140 -10.75 -12.68 15.70
N THR A 141 -10.57 -11.85 14.66
CA THR A 141 -10.75 -10.40 14.74
C THR A 141 -12.13 -10.04 15.30
N THR A 142 -12.16 -8.94 16.05
CA THR A 142 -13.37 -8.30 16.58
C THR A 142 -13.78 -7.07 15.80
N ASP A 143 -12.98 -6.64 14.83
CA ASP A 143 -13.15 -5.36 14.12
C ASP A 143 -14.34 -5.39 13.14
N TYR A 144 -14.78 -6.60 12.76
CA TYR A 144 -15.81 -6.81 11.77
C TYR A 144 -17.03 -7.50 12.40
N ALA A 145 -18.14 -6.75 12.49
CA ALA A 145 -19.39 -7.22 13.09
C ALA A 145 -19.91 -8.53 12.46
N TYR A 146 -19.75 -8.69 11.14
CA TYR A 146 -20.19 -9.90 10.45
C TYR A 146 -19.37 -11.14 10.85
N VAL A 147 -18.06 -11.00 11.11
CA VAL A 147 -17.23 -12.12 11.60
C VAL A 147 -17.66 -12.54 12.99
N ASN A 148 -17.88 -11.55 13.85
CA ASN A 148 -18.33 -11.77 15.23
C ASN A 148 -19.67 -12.50 15.25
N TYR A 149 -20.63 -12.07 14.40
CA TYR A 149 -21.92 -12.73 14.27
C TYR A 149 -21.76 -14.21 13.91
N TYR A 150 -21.00 -14.53 12.84
CA TYR A 150 -20.84 -15.92 12.42
C TYR A 150 -20.13 -16.79 13.45
N ARG A 151 -19.07 -16.26 14.07
CA ARG A 151 -18.31 -16.94 15.11
C ARG A 151 -19.16 -17.24 16.35
N LEU A 152 -19.94 -16.27 16.82
CA LEU A 152 -20.74 -16.40 18.04
C LEU A 152 -22.01 -17.24 17.83
N GLN A 153 -22.67 -17.10 16.68
CA GLN A 153 -23.94 -17.79 16.41
C GLN A 153 -23.74 -19.22 15.90
N TYR A 154 -22.74 -19.47 15.06
CA TYR A 154 -22.55 -20.76 14.39
C TYR A 154 -21.27 -21.50 14.82
N GLY A 155 -20.42 -20.89 15.66
CA GLY A 155 -19.11 -21.46 16.02
C GLY A 155 -18.16 -21.63 14.82
N ASN A 156 -18.50 -21.05 13.67
CA ASN A 156 -17.85 -21.27 12.39
C ASN A 156 -17.88 -19.99 11.57
N VAL A 157 -16.73 -19.58 11.02
CA VAL A 157 -16.66 -18.51 10.02
C VAL A 157 -16.47 -19.17 8.65
N PRO A 158 -17.42 -19.08 7.72
CA PRO A 158 -17.21 -19.61 6.37
C PRO A 158 -16.06 -18.91 5.62
N LEU A 159 -15.41 -19.64 4.72
CA LEU A 159 -14.25 -19.11 3.99
C LEU A 159 -14.59 -17.86 3.16
N TRP A 160 -15.75 -17.81 2.50
CA TRP A 160 -16.20 -16.64 1.73
C TRP A 160 -16.41 -15.38 2.59
N ILE A 161 -16.48 -15.54 3.92
CA ILE A 161 -16.49 -14.44 4.88
C ILE A 161 -15.05 -14.08 5.26
N ALA A 162 -14.22 -15.08 5.56
CA ALA A 162 -12.83 -14.88 5.95
C ALA A 162 -11.99 -14.20 4.84
N VAL A 163 -12.19 -14.56 3.57
CA VAL A 163 -11.45 -13.98 2.43
C VAL A 163 -11.67 -12.47 2.26
N ARG A 164 -12.76 -11.91 2.81
CA ARG A 164 -13.03 -10.45 2.74
C ARG A 164 -12.11 -9.62 3.63
N ILE A 165 -11.42 -10.28 4.56
CA ILE A 165 -10.49 -9.66 5.53
C ILE A 165 -9.04 -9.89 5.08
N LEU A 166 -8.81 -10.91 4.26
CA LEU A 166 -7.51 -11.21 3.71
C LEU A 166 -7.13 -10.18 2.65
N THR A 167 -5.88 -9.73 2.71
CA THR A 167 -5.31 -8.92 1.63
C THR A 167 -4.98 -9.77 0.41
N PHE A 168 -4.85 -9.12 -0.76
CA PHE A 168 -4.44 -9.75 -2.01
C PHE A 168 -3.20 -10.63 -1.86
N GLY A 169 -2.15 -10.15 -1.18
CA GLY A 169 -0.92 -10.91 -0.94
C GLY A 169 -1.06 -12.07 0.06
N SER A 170 -2.22 -12.21 0.69
CA SER A 170 -2.61 -13.36 1.52
C SER A 170 -3.40 -14.36 0.68
N LEU A 171 -4.34 -13.88 -0.13
CA LEU A 171 -5.08 -14.68 -1.09
C LEU A 171 -4.16 -15.35 -2.12
N SER A 172 -3.09 -14.67 -2.55
CA SER A 172 -2.11 -15.23 -3.50
C SER A 172 -1.30 -16.42 -2.94
N LYS A 173 -1.53 -16.81 -1.70
CA LYS A 173 -0.83 -17.89 -0.97
C LYS A 173 -1.76 -19.04 -0.60
N MET A 174 -3.06 -18.89 -0.85
CA MET A 174 -4.03 -19.98 -0.82
C MET A 174 -3.78 -20.91 -2.01
#